data_AF-A0A6L5F2Z0-F1
#
_entry.id   AF-A0A6L5F2Z0-F1
#
_cell.length_a   1.000
_cell.length_b   1.000
_cell.length_c   1.000
_cell.angle_alpha   90.00
_cell.angle_beta   90.00
_cell.angle_gamma   90.00
#
_symmetry.space_group_name_H-M   'P 1'
#
loop_
_entity.id
_entity.type
_entity.pdbx_description
1 polymer ?
#
loop_
_entity_poly.entity_id
_entity_poly.type
_entity_poly.pdbx_seq_one_letter_code
_entity_poly.pdbx_strand_id
1 'polypeptide(L)' 'MQRGSEKHSPRQDEALKEEMDGELRGDKPTRAETWRDPEPPADDDPDVPPFQPHTNRPE' A
#
# COMPACT_ATOMS: atom_id res chain seq x y z
N MET A 1 5.02 -2.59 37.78
CA MET A 1 4.46 -2.35 36.44
C MET A 1 4.30 -3.70 35.76
N GLN A 2 3.07 -4.14 35.54
CA GLN A 2 2.79 -5.34 34.73
C GLN A 2 3.19 -5.00 33.30
N ARG A 3 4.17 -5.68 32.72
CA ARG A 3 4.44 -5.56 31.28
C ARG A 3 3.34 -6.36 30.60
N GLY A 4 2.53 -5.74 29.75
CA GLY A 4 1.37 -6.33 29.08
C GLY A 4 1.71 -7.43 28.06
N SER A 5 2.63 -8.33 28.39
CA SER A 5 2.99 -9.51 27.62
C SER A 5 2.35 -10.73 28.29
N GLU A 6 1.03 -10.72 28.39
CA GLU A 6 0.28 -11.95 28.64
C GLU A 6 0.09 -12.66 27.30
N LYS A 7 0.34 -13.97 27.26
CA LYS A 7 0.19 -14.76 26.04
C LYS A 7 -1.30 -14.93 25.75
N HIS A 8 -1.73 -14.57 24.55
CA HIS A 8 -3.07 -14.84 24.08
C HIS A 8 -3.28 -16.34 23.86
N SER A 9 -4.54 -16.76 23.94
CA SER A 9 -4.92 -18.12 23.54
C SER A 9 -4.93 -18.22 22.01
N PRO A 10 -4.71 -19.42 21.41
CA PRO A 10 -4.70 -19.58 19.95
C PRO A 10 -5.94 -19.03 19.25
N ARG A 11 -7.12 -19.14 19.89
CA ARG A 11 -8.38 -18.61 19.35
C ARG A 11 -8.42 -17.08 19.31
N GLN A 12 -7.83 -16.42 20.31
CA GLN A 12 -7.73 -14.96 20.33
C GLN A 12 -6.74 -14.48 19.27
N ASP A 13 -5.63 -15.20 19.10
CA ASP A 13 -4.66 -14.91 18.03
C ASP A 13 -5.29 -15.03 16.64
N GLU A 14 -6.12 -16.05 16.39
CA GLU A 14 -6.86 -16.20 15.12
C GLU A 14 -7.81 -15.03 14.88
N ALA A 15 -8.56 -14.59 15.90
CA ALA A 15 -9.47 -13.46 15.77
C ALA A 15 -8.74 -12.13 15.48
N LEU A 16 -7.64 -11.85 16.20
CA LEU A 16 -6.81 -10.66 15.93
C LEU A 16 -6.19 -10.69 14.53
N LYS A 17 -5.81 -11.88 14.07
CA LYS A 17 -5.28 -12.05 12.71
C LYS A 17 -6.33 -11.74 11.65
N GLU A 18 -7.56 -12.22 11.80
CA GLU A 18 -8.65 -11.93 10.86
C GLU A 18 -8.99 -10.43 10.81
N GLU A 19 -9.01 -9.77 11.97
CA GLU A 19 -9.18 -8.31 12.06
C GLU A 19 -8.09 -7.58 11.26
N MET A 20 -6.82 -7.94 11.49
CA MET A 20 -5.69 -7.30 10.82
C MET A 20 -5.65 -7.61 9.31
N ASP A 21 -5.99 -8.85 8.91
CA ASP A 21 -6.07 -9.24 7.49
C ASP A 21 -7.18 -8.48 6.76
N GLY A 22 -8.31 -8.18 7.40
CA GLY A 22 -9.37 -7.35 6.85
C GLY A 22 -8.93 -5.91 6.57
N GLU A 23 -8.19 -5.32 7.51
CA GLU A 23 -7.63 -3.96 7.39
C GLU A 23 -6.58 -3.87 6.26
N LEU A 24 -5.70 -4.88 6.16
CA LEU A 24 -4.57 -4.89 5.21
C LEU A 24 -4.96 -5.26 3.78
N ARG A 25 -5.99 -6.10 3.61
CA ARG A 25 -6.48 -6.51 2.28
C ARG A 25 -7.56 -5.58 1.71
N GLY A 26 -7.96 -4.54 2.45
CA GLY A 26 -8.92 -3.55 1.97
C GLY A 26 -8.40 -2.78 0.77
N ASP A 27 -8.87 -3.15 -0.43
CA ASP A 27 -8.81 -2.47 -1.75
C ASP A 27 -7.55 -1.65 -2.09
N LYS A 28 -6.41 -1.98 -1.52
CA LYS A 28 -5.13 -1.32 -1.76
C LYS A 28 -4.20 -2.29 -2.48
N PRO A 29 -3.43 -1.82 -3.47
CA PRO A 29 -2.40 -2.63 -4.10
C PRO A 29 -1.52 -3.22 -3.00
N THR A 30 -1.24 -4.52 -3.13
CA THR A 30 -0.34 -5.18 -2.19
C THR A 30 1.00 -4.44 -2.20
N ARG A 31 1.76 -4.46 -1.10
CA ARG A 31 3.11 -3.83 -1.02
C ARG A 31 4.02 -4.21 -2.21
N ALA A 32 3.77 -5.36 -2.83
CA ALA A 32 4.47 -5.88 -4.01
C ALA A 32 3.95 -5.36 -5.36
N GLU A 33 2.90 -4.55 -5.38
CA GLU A 33 2.37 -3.87 -6.58
C GLU A 33 2.64 -2.37 -6.50
N THR A 34 2.72 -1.80 -5.29
CA THR A 34 3.02 -0.37 -5.08
C THR A 34 4.38 0.07 -5.62
N TRP A 35 5.36 -0.84 -5.79
CA TRP A 35 6.65 -0.48 -6.39
C TRP A 35 6.54 -0.16 -7.89
N ARG A 36 5.48 -0.62 -8.56
CA ARG A 36 5.21 -0.30 -9.97
C ARG A 36 4.35 0.96 -10.13
N ASP A 37 3.65 1.36 -9.07
CA ASP A 37 2.83 2.55 -9.12
C ASP A 37 3.72 3.80 -9.04
N PRO A 38 3.49 4.81 -9.90
CA PRO A 38 4.17 6.09 -9.78
C PRO A 38 3.76 6.76 -8.46
N GLU A 39 4.74 7.32 -7.76
CA GLU A 39 4.44 8.13 -6.57
C GLU A 39 3.60 9.37 -6.97
N PRO A 40 2.65 9.80 -6.13
CA PRO A 40 1.91 11.04 -6.36
C PRO A 40 2.85 12.26 -6.26
N PRO A 41 2.53 13.39 -6.93
CA PRO A 41 3.34 14.60 -6.87
C PRO A 41 3.39 15.15 -5.45
N ALA A 42 4.56 15.62 -5.04
CA ALA A 42 4.80 16.33 -3.79
C ALA A 42 4.28 17.78 -3.87
N ASP A 43 4.07 18.41 -2.71
CA ASP A 43 3.55 19.79 -2.63
C ASP A 43 4.50 20.83 -3.26
N ASP A 44 5.80 20.51 -3.35
CA ASP A 44 6.85 21.34 -3.95
C ASP A 44 7.23 20.93 -5.38
N ASP A 45 6.56 19.93 -5.95
CA ASP A 45 6.83 19.52 -7.32
C ASP A 45 6.40 20.61 -8.32
N PRO A 46 7.23 20.90 -9.33
CA PRO A 46 6.84 21.81 -10.40
C PRO A 46 5.68 21.21 -11.21
N ASP A 47 4.76 22.06 -11.68
CA ASP A 47 3.67 21.65 -12.56
C ASP A 47 4.21 21.20 -13.92
N VAL A 48 4.52 19.90 -14.03
CA VAL A 48 5.05 19.27 -15.23
C VAL A 48 3.94 18.57 -16.00
N PRO A 49 3.78 18.84 -17.31
CA PRO A 49 2.80 18.12 -18.12
C PRO A 49 3.15 16.64 -18.20
N PRO A 50 2.14 15.75 -18.25
CA PRO A 50 2.37 14.30 -18.31
C PRO A 50 3.17 13.93 -19.56
N PHE A 51 4.02 12.91 -19.43
CA PHE A 51 4.81 12.39 -20.55
C PHE A 51 3.91 12.01 -21.72
N GLN A 52 4.09 12.68 -22.86
CA GLN A 52 3.42 12.33 -24.11
C GLN A 52 4.36 11.47 -24.96
N PRO A 53 4.09 10.17 -25.15
CA PRO A 53 4.86 9.37 -26.08
C PRO A 53 4.65 9.92 -27.49
N HIS A 54 5.73 10.34 -28.14
CA HIS A 54 5.66 10.72 -29.55
C HIS A 54 5.35 9.47 -30.37
N THR A 55 4.18 9.42 -30.98
CA THR A 55 3.89 8.38 -31.97
C THR A 55 4.72 8.69 -33.21
N ASN A 56 5.79 7.93 -33.45
CA ASN A 56 6.45 7.93 -34.76
C ASN A 56 5.43 7.46 -35.79
N ARG A 57 4.86 8.40 -36.56
CA ARG A 57 4.06 8.11 -37.74
C ARG A 57 5.03 7.89 -38.91
N PRO A 58 5.07 6.71 -39.54
CA PRO A 58 5.83 6.53 -40.77
C PRO A 58 5.08 7.20 -41.94
N GLU A 59 5.80 7.91 -42.80
CA GLU A 59 5.36 8.24 -44.18
C GLU A 59 5.69 7.09 -45.14
#